data_AF-A0A2V2DGS6-F1
#
_entry.id   AF-A0A2V2DGS6-F1
#
_cell.length_a   1.000
_cell.length_b   1.000
_cell.length_c   1.000
_cell.angle_alpha   90.00
_cell.angle_beta   90.00
_cell.angle_gamma   90.00
#
_symmetry.space_group_name_H-M   'P 1'
#
loop_
_entity.id
_entity.type
_entity.pdbx_description
1 polymer ?
#
loop_
_entity_poly.entity_id
_entity_poly.type
_entity_poly.pdbx_seq_one_letter_code
_entity_poly.pdbx_strand_id
1 'polypeptide(L)'
;MDFRNDANFADRHSIIYGHHMKNGTMFTDLDKYKKQDFFDEHPVALLITPDKNYKVEFFAGYVAAPRDDAWEIDFTEAEFEVWLQNAADRS
;
A
#
# COMPACT_ATOMS: atom_id res chain seq x y z
N MET A 1 10.76 -3.84 2.34
CA MET A 1 10.41 -2.52 2.90
C MET A 1 11.35 -1.49 2.29
N ASP A 2 10.88 -0.27 2.05
CA ASP A 2 11.75 0.84 1.64
C ASP A 2 12.83 1.07 2.70
N PHE A 3 14.07 1.32 2.26
CA PHE A 3 15.21 1.45 3.17
C PHE A 3 15.14 2.68 4.08
N ARG A 4 14.32 3.66 3.69
CA ARG A 4 14.09 4.90 4.44
C ARG A 4 13.11 4.70 5.59
N ASN A 5 12.33 3.61 5.58
CA ASN A 5 11.34 3.35 6.62
C ASN A 5 11.93 2.70 7.88
N ASP A 6 11.32 2.95 9.03
CA ASP A 6 11.55 2.20 10.27
C ASP A 6 11.09 0.75 10.09
N ALA A 7 12.00 -0.19 10.33
CA ALA A 7 11.77 -1.63 10.20
C ALA A 7 10.60 -2.17 11.04
N ASN A 8 10.19 -1.43 12.07
CA ASN A 8 9.09 -1.77 12.95
C ASN A 8 7.73 -1.25 12.45
N PHE A 9 7.63 -0.66 11.26
CA PHE A 9 6.41 -0.01 10.75
C PHE A 9 5.90 1.10 11.70
N ALA A 10 6.82 1.90 12.24
CA ALA A 10 6.48 3.03 13.11
C ALA A 10 6.17 4.33 12.33
N ASP A 11 6.56 4.40 11.05
CA ASP A 11 6.31 5.56 10.20
C ASP A 11 4.85 5.67 9.79
N ARG A 12 4.42 6.90 9.50
CA ARG A 12 3.09 7.18 8.94
C ARG A 12 2.84 6.48 7.60
N HIS A 13 3.86 6.35 6.76
CA HIS A 13 3.78 5.70 5.46
C HIS A 13 4.92 4.70 5.27
N SER A 14 4.61 3.42 5.47
CA SER A 14 5.56 2.32 5.28
C SER A 14 5.35 1.63 3.93
N ILE A 15 6.39 1.54 3.11
CA ILE A 15 6.28 1.02 1.74
C ILE A 15 6.87 -0.40 1.66
N ILE A 16 6.08 -1.34 1.13
CA ILE A 16 6.51 -2.71 0.85
C ILE A 16 6.50 -2.93 -0.66
N TYR A 17 7.63 -3.43 -1.18
CA TYR A 17 7.77 -3.81 -2.58
C TYR A 17 7.63 -5.32 -2.74
N GLY A 18 7.01 -5.73 -3.84
CA GLY A 18 6.97 -7.11 -4.29
C GLY A 18 6.85 -7.15 -5.80
N HIS A 19 7.46 -8.16 -6.44
CA HIS A 19 7.39 -8.29 -7.88
C HIS A 19 6.00 -8.74 -8.35
N HIS A 20 5.54 -8.20 -9.47
CA HIS A 20 4.43 -8.76 -10.24
C HIS A 20 5.00 -9.82 -11.21
N MET A 21 4.97 -11.09 -10.79
CA MET A 21 5.61 -12.20 -11.49
C MET A 21 4.65 -12.89 -12.46
N LYS A 22 5.12 -13.26 -13.66
CA LYS A 22 4.33 -13.96 -14.69
C LYS A 22 3.79 -15.33 -14.25
N ASN A 23 4.40 -15.94 -13.22
CA ASN A 23 4.00 -17.24 -12.67
C ASN A 23 2.90 -17.13 -11.59
N GLY A 24 2.35 -15.94 -11.33
CA GLY A 24 1.28 -15.73 -10.34
C GLY A 24 1.76 -15.57 -8.90
N THR A 25 3.06 -15.57 -8.63
CA THR A 25 3.60 -15.45 -7.26
C THR A 25 3.81 -14.00 -6.82
N MET A 26 4.12 -13.82 -5.52
CA MET A 26 4.45 -12.52 -4.92
C MET A 26 3.26 -11.55 -4.96
N PHE A 27 3.42 -10.37 -5.56
CA PHE A 27 2.39 -9.32 -5.58
C PHE A 27 1.50 -9.37 -6.83
N THR A 28 1.55 -10.47 -7.60
CA THR A 28 0.69 -10.64 -8.78
C THR A 28 -0.80 -10.58 -8.42
N ASP A 29 -1.20 -11.08 -7.26
CA ASP A 29 -2.59 -11.06 -6.84
C ASP A 29 -3.14 -9.65 -6.55
N LEU A 30 -2.27 -8.64 -6.41
CA LEU A 30 -2.72 -7.24 -6.32
C LEU A 30 -3.48 -6.79 -7.58
N ASP A 31 -3.24 -7.40 -8.74
CA ASP A 31 -3.98 -7.10 -9.96
C ASP A 31 -5.47 -7.47 -9.87
N LYS A 32 -5.84 -8.41 -8.98
CA LYS A 32 -7.25 -8.78 -8.76
C LYS A 32 -8.05 -7.64 -8.13
N TYR A 33 -7.40 -6.77 -7.35
CA TYR A 33 -8.02 -5.61 -6.72
C TYR A 33 -8.49 -4.53 -7.71
N LYS A 34 -8.15 -4.65 -9.01
CA LYS A 34 -8.75 -3.82 -10.06
C LYS A 34 -10.26 -4.08 -10.26
N LYS A 35 -10.80 -5.16 -9.68
CA LYS A 35 -12.23 -5.51 -9.72
C LYS A 35 -12.86 -5.21 -8.36
N GLN A 36 -13.91 -4.38 -8.37
CA GLN A 36 -14.61 -3.97 -7.13
C GLN A 36 -15.08 -5.17 -6.30
N ASP A 37 -15.72 -6.16 -6.91
CA ASP A 37 -16.20 -7.36 -6.19
C ASP A 37 -15.07 -8.08 -5.43
N PHE A 38 -13.86 -8.14 -6.00
CA PHE A 38 -12.72 -8.76 -5.32
C PHE A 38 -12.26 -7.93 -4.12
N PHE A 39 -12.24 -6.60 -4.25
CA PHE A 39 -11.93 -5.70 -3.14
C PHE A 39 -12.96 -5.83 -2.01
N ASP A 40 -14.26 -5.84 -2.35
CA ASP A 40 -15.36 -5.93 -1.39
C ASP A 40 -15.32 -7.26 -0.61
N GLU A 41 -14.91 -8.35 -1.26
CA GLU A 41 -14.71 -9.66 -0.62
C GLU A 41 -13.40 -9.74 0.19
N HIS A 42 -12.38 -8.94 -0.15
CA HIS A 42 -11.03 -9.00 0.44
C HIS A 42 -10.52 -7.62 0.92
N PRO A 43 -11.26 -6.89 1.77
CA PRO A 43 -10.93 -5.49 2.11
C PRO A 43 -9.74 -5.36 3.06
N VAL A 44 -9.18 -6.48 3.53
CA VAL A 44 -8.20 -6.54 4.60
C VAL A 44 -7.07 -7.51 4.26
N ALA A 45 -5.85 -7.13 4.60
CA ALA A 45 -4.69 -8.01 4.66
C ALA A 45 -4.13 -8.12 6.09
N LEU A 46 -3.34 -9.16 6.33
CA LEU A 46 -2.57 -9.31 7.57
C LEU A 46 -1.09 -9.08 7.28
N LEU A 47 -0.48 -8.17 8.03
CA LEU A 47 0.96 -7.98 8.08
C LEU A 47 1.47 -8.54 9.40
N ILE A 48 2.14 -9.69 9.30
CA ILE A 48 2.65 -10.45 10.46
C ILE A 48 4.14 -10.18 10.57
N THR A 49 4.59 -9.64 11.70
CA THR A 49 6.00 -9.48 12.06
C THR A 49 6.34 -10.37 13.25
N PRO A 50 7.63 -10.59 13.56
CA PRO A 50 8.01 -11.38 14.74
C PRO A 50 7.42 -10.85 16.06
N ASP A 51 7.26 -9.53 16.17
CA ASP A 51 6.88 -8.86 17.42
C ASP A 51 5.40 -8.48 17.47
N LYS A 52 4.74 -8.30 16.31
CA LYS A 52 3.36 -7.80 16.23
C LYS A 52 2.65 -8.17 14.94
N ASN A 53 1.32 -8.25 15.03
CA ASN A 53 0.45 -8.48 13.90
C ASN A 53 -0.37 -7.23 13.64
N TYR A 54 -0.49 -6.85 12.38
CA TYR A 54 -1.30 -5.73 11.92
C TYR A 54 -2.42 -6.22 11.02
N LYS A 55 -3.61 -5.66 11.25
CA LYS A 55 -4.70 -5.69 10.30
C LYS A 55 -4.55 -4.46 9.40
N VAL A 56 -4.35 -4.67 8.11
CA VAL A 56 -4.23 -3.62 7.10
C VAL A 56 -5.55 -3.53 6.37
N GLU A 57 -6.26 -2.40 6.51
CA GLU A 57 -7.51 -2.15 5.81
C GLU A 57 -7.20 -1.38 4.53
N PHE A 58 -7.55 -1.94 3.37
CA PHE A 58 -7.34 -1.27 2.09
C PHE A 58 -8.37 -0.16 1.92
N PHE A 59 -7.92 1.02 1.50
CA PHE A 59 -8.79 2.16 1.22
C PHE A 59 -8.69 2.66 -0.22
N ALA A 60 -7.61 2.31 -0.93
CA ALA A 60 -7.36 2.71 -2.30
C ALA A 60 -6.52 1.65 -3.04
N GLY A 61 -6.76 1.51 -4.34
CA GLY A 61 -5.95 0.68 -5.23
C GLY A 61 -5.92 1.27 -6.64
N TYR A 62 -4.76 1.76 -7.08
CA TYR A 62 -4.61 2.39 -8.38
C TYR A 62 -3.24 2.09 -9.02
N VAL A 63 -3.13 2.35 -10.32
CA VAL A 63 -1.86 2.25 -11.05
C VAL A 63 -1.13 3.60 -10.95
N ALA A 64 0.09 3.58 -10.40
CA ALA A 64 0.96 4.74 -10.31
C ALA A 64 2.06 4.72 -11.39
N ALA A 65 2.39 5.88 -11.95
CA ALA A 65 3.56 6.03 -12.80
C ALA A 65 4.84 6.18 -11.96
N PRO A 66 6.03 5.78 -12.45
CA PRO A 66 7.31 5.90 -11.72
C PRO A 66 7.69 7.31 -11.25
N ARG A 67 7.01 8.35 -11.71
CA ARG A 67 7.24 9.75 -11.33
C ARG A 67 6.15 10.32 -10.42
N ASP A 68 5.19 9.50 -10.02
CA ASP A 68 4.16 9.88 -9.06
C ASP A 68 4.75 9.95 -7.64
N ASP A 69 3.96 10.47 -6.72
CA ASP A 69 4.26 10.69 -5.30
C ASP A 69 3.93 9.49 -4.40
N ALA A 70 3.60 8.33 -4.98
CA ALA A 70 3.26 7.11 -4.23
C ALA A 70 4.41 6.57 -3.34
N TRP A 71 5.63 7.09 -3.52
CA TRP A 71 6.82 6.72 -2.72
C TRP A 71 7.31 7.84 -1.79
N GLU A 72 6.53 8.91 -1.61
CA GLU A 72 6.85 9.94 -0.63
C GLU A 72 6.64 9.40 0.78
N ILE A 73 7.51 9.77 1.71
CA ILE A 73 7.48 9.29 3.10
C ILE A 73 7.63 10.44 4.10
N ASP A 74 8.13 11.59 3.65
CA ASP A 74 8.29 12.77 4.49
C ASP A 74 7.12 13.71 4.24
N PHE A 75 6.30 13.89 5.28
CA PHE A 75 5.09 14.69 5.20
C PHE A 75 4.93 15.51 6.48
N THR A 76 4.54 16.77 6.31
CA THR A 76 3.76 17.47 7.33
C THR A 76 2.35 16.84 7.44
N GLU A 77 1.64 17.10 8.53
CA GLU A 77 0.25 16.61 8.71
C GLU A 77 -0.66 17.02 7.54
N ALA A 78 -0.59 18.28 7.12
CA ALA A 78 -1.42 18.81 6.05
C ALA A 78 -1.12 18.17 4.69
N GLU A 79 0.16 17.92 4.38
CA GLU A 79 0.54 17.22 3.15
C GLU A 79 0.08 15.76 3.16
N PHE A 80 0.13 15.10 4.31
CA PHE A 80 -0.30 13.72 4.45
C PHE A 80 -1.82 13.57 4.22
N GLU A 81 -2.64 14.47 4.77
CA GLU A 81 -4.09 14.48 4.53
C GLU A 81 -4.43 14.66 3.04
N VAL A 82 -3.76 15.60 2.37
CA VAL A 82 -3.95 15.83 0.93
C VAL A 82 -3.51 14.61 0.12
N TRP A 83 -2.39 13.99 0.46
CA TRP A 83 -1.90 12.78 -0.20
C TRP A 83 -2.88 11.62 -0.05
N LEU A 84 -3.47 11.41 1.13
CA LEU A 84 -4.49 10.39 1.37
C LEU A 84 -5.74 10.62 0.51
N GLN A 85 -6.21 11.87 0.42
CA GLN A 85 -7.36 12.20 -0.41
C GLN A 85 -7.07 11.97 -1.90
N ASN A 86 -5.90 12.41 -2.38
CA ASN A 86 -5.49 12.18 -3.77
C ASN A 86 -5.38 10.69 -4.10
N ALA A 87 -4.89 9.86 -3.17
CA ALA A 87 -4.83 8.41 -3.33
C ALA A 87 -6.23 7.80 -3.43
N ALA A 88 -7.17 8.24 -2.58
CA ALA A 88 -8.56 7.79 -2.62
C ALA A 88 -9.29 8.21 -3.90
N ASP A 89 -9.09 9.45 -4.37
CA ASP A 89 -9.71 9.98 -5.60
C ASP A 89 -9.25 9.26 -6.88
N ARG A 90 -8.08 8.60 -6.83
CA ARG A 90 -7.52 7.81 -7.94
C ARG A 90 -7.95 6.35 -7.95
N SER A 91 -8.56 5.87 -6.87
CA SER A 91 -8.91 4.46 -6.69
C SER A 91 -10.05 4.00 -7.59
#